data_AF-A0A023VWY0-F1
#
_entry.id   AF-A0A023VWY0-F1
#
_cell.length_a   1.000
_cell.length_b   1.000
_cell.length_c   1.000
_cell.angle_alpha   90.00
_cell.angle_beta   90.00
_cell.angle_gamma   90.00
#
_symmetry.space_group_name_H-M   'P 1'
#
loop_
_entity.id
_entity.type
_entity.pdbx_description
1 polymer ?
#
loop_
_entity_poly.entity_id
_entity_poly.type
_entity_poly.pdbx_seq_one_letter_code
_entity_poly.pdbx_strand_id
1 'polypeptide(L)'
;LMFIVIFSLVFFFVTFFFNKKKNKLMKNSYFESGFNYLGKLLFSYSIHFFMIILIFILFDLELFLFLFIYFNLNLIYWMIFLLIIFIMMTLVLEWKYIKLIWFL
;
A
#
# COMPACT_ATOMS: atom_id res chain seq x y z
N LEU A 1 5.21 10.35 -19.37
CA LEU A 1 6.13 10.10 -18.23
C LEU A 1 7.17 11.20 -18.06
N MET A 2 8.07 11.43 -19.03
CA MET A 2 9.16 12.42 -18.90
C MET A 2 8.67 13.85 -18.61
N PHE A 3 7.61 14.31 -19.29
CA PHE A 3 7.01 15.62 -19.06
C PHE A 3 6.49 15.82 -17.63
N ILE A 4 5.86 14.80 -17.04
CA ILE A 4 5.27 14.86 -15.69
C ILE A 4 6.38 14.97 -14.63
N VAL A 5 7.47 14.23 -14.82
CA VAL A 5 8.64 14.28 -13.93
C VAL A 5 9.34 15.64 -14.00
N ILE A 6 9.51 16.19 -15.20
CA ILE A 6 10.10 17.52 -15.38
C ILE A 6 9.22 18.58 -14.73
N PHE A 7 7.89 18.47 -14.92
CA PHE A 7 6.94 19.40 -14.32
C PHE A 7 6.96 19.35 -12.80
N SER A 8 6.94 18.17 -12.18
CA SER A 8 6.99 18.04 -10.72
C SER A 8 8.30 18.57 -10.12
N LEU A 9 9.43 18.34 -10.80
CA LEU A 9 10.73 18.89 -10.40
C LEU A 9 10.74 20.42 -10.47
N VAL A 10 10.26 21.00 -11.57
CA VAL A 10 10.19 22.46 -11.72
C VAL A 10 9.32 23.07 -10.62
N PHE A 11 8.14 22.49 -10.33
CA PHE A 11 7.28 22.96 -9.25
C PHE A 11 7.95 22.84 -7.87
N PHE A 12 8.67 21.75 -7.61
CA PHE A 12 9.43 21.59 -6.37
C PHE A 12 10.51 22.67 -6.22
N PHE A 13 11.30 22.93 -7.27
CA PHE A 13 12.34 23.96 -7.21
C PHE A 13 11.77 25.37 -7.06
N VAL A 14 10.72 25.72 -7.81
CA VAL A 14 10.07 27.03 -7.69
C VAL A 14 9.58 27.26 -6.26
N THR A 15 8.88 26.28 -5.67
CA THR A 15 8.39 26.40 -4.29
C THR A 15 9.52 26.43 -3.26
N PHE A 16 10.60 25.68 -3.48
CA PHE A 16 11.77 25.70 -2.61
C PHE A 16 12.48 27.06 -2.61
N PHE A 17 12.72 27.66 -3.79
CA PHE A 17 13.41 28.95 -3.91
C PHE A 17 12.57 30.13 -3.45
N PHE A 18 11.25 30.10 -3.67
CA PHE A 18 10.36 31.19 -3.24
C PHE A 18 10.05 31.18 -1.72
N ASN A 19 10.26 30.05 -1.03
CA ASN A 19 9.90 29.93 0.38
C ASN A 19 10.98 30.49 1.33
N LYS A 20 10.65 31.55 2.06
CA LYS A 20 11.50 32.11 3.13
C LYS A 20 11.42 31.25 4.39
N LYS A 21 12.36 30.31 4.57
CA LYS A 21 12.43 29.46 5.76
C LYS A 21 13.09 30.20 6.94
N LYS A 22 12.37 30.33 8.06
CA LYS A 22 12.94 30.71 9.37
C LYS A 22 13.33 29.43 10.12
N ASN A 23 14.62 29.20 10.32
CA ASN A 23 15.13 28.05 11.07
C ASN A 23 14.96 28.31 12.57
N LYS A 24 13.89 27.79 13.17
CA LYS A 24 13.68 27.75 14.62
C LYS A 24 13.69 26.30 15.08
N LEU A 25 14.40 26.00 16.17
CA LEU A 25 14.50 24.64 16.73
C LEU A 25 13.12 24.01 16.99
N MET A 26 12.17 24.78 17.56
CA MET A 26 10.79 24.33 17.82
C MET A 26 9.94 24.09 16.57
N LYS A 27 10.36 24.58 15.39
CA LYS A 27 9.69 24.29 14.12
C LYS A 27 10.21 23.00 13.48
N ASN A 28 11.40 22.56 13.88
CA ASN A 28 12.07 21.38 13.36
C ASN A 28 11.84 20.14 14.26
N SER A 29 11.15 20.29 15.39
CA SER A 29 10.71 19.17 16.23
C SER A 29 9.39 18.58 15.71
N TYR A 30 9.20 17.28 15.95
CA TYR A 30 7.94 16.59 15.65
C TYR A 30 6.79 17.18 16.47
N PHE A 31 5.58 17.14 15.91
CA PHE A 31 4.39 17.62 16.60
C PHE A 31 3.89 16.57 17.60
N GLU A 32 3.96 16.89 18.90
CA GLU A 32 3.57 16.01 20.00
C GLU A 32 2.51 16.66 20.89
N SER A 33 1.46 17.21 20.26
CA SER A 33 0.33 17.86 20.95
C SER A 33 0.70 18.89 22.02
N GLY A 34 1.89 19.51 21.93
CA GLY A 34 2.39 20.53 22.86
C GLY A 34 3.27 20.00 24.00
N PHE A 35 3.55 18.69 24.05
CA PHE A 35 4.43 18.07 25.04
C PHE A 35 5.84 17.84 24.50
N ASN A 36 6.80 17.74 25.43
CA ASN A 36 8.16 17.31 25.11
C ASN A 36 8.22 15.78 25.09
N TYR A 37 9.00 15.25 24.16
CA TYR A 37 9.21 13.82 23.97
C TYR A 37 9.72 13.12 25.23
N LEU A 38 8.93 12.19 25.77
CA LEU A 38 9.20 11.52 27.05
C LEU A 38 9.92 10.15 26.91
N GLY A 39 10.17 9.62 25.70
CA GLY A 39 10.88 8.34 25.57
C GLY A 39 10.88 7.74 24.16
N LYS A 40 11.72 6.72 23.92
CA LYS A 40 11.93 6.07 22.61
C LYS A 40 10.60 5.59 21.96
N LEU A 41 10.37 6.00 20.71
CA LEU A 41 9.34 5.51 19.77
C LEU A 41 9.63 4.07 19.35
N LEU A 42 9.57 3.14 20.29
CA LEU A 42 9.48 1.73 19.97
C LEU A 42 8.01 1.43 19.68
N PHE A 43 7.60 1.73 18.44
CA PHE A 43 6.26 1.39 18.00
C PHE A 43 6.13 -0.13 17.91
N SER A 44 5.33 -0.70 18.81
CA SER A 44 4.77 -2.03 18.64
C SER A 44 3.74 -1.94 17.51
N TYR A 45 4.16 -2.33 16.30
CA TYR A 45 3.26 -2.38 15.16
C TYR A 45 2.29 -3.56 15.28
N SER A 46 1.02 -3.36 14.93
CA SER A 46 0.04 -4.43 15.05
C SER A 46 0.25 -5.45 13.92
N ILE A 47 0.28 -6.73 14.30
CA ILE A 47 0.41 -7.88 13.38
C ILE A 47 -0.76 -7.90 12.38
N HIS A 48 -1.88 -7.23 12.70
CA HIS A 48 -3.05 -7.14 11.85
C HIS A 48 -2.72 -6.53 10.47
N PHE A 49 -1.98 -5.42 10.43
CA PHE A 49 -1.60 -4.79 9.16
C PHE A 49 -0.67 -5.67 8.32
N PHE A 50 0.21 -6.44 8.97
CA PHE A 50 1.08 -7.38 8.27
C PHE A 50 0.26 -8.47 7.55
N MET A 51 -0.79 -8.97 8.20
CA MET A 51 -1.68 -9.98 7.60
C MET A 51 -2.46 -9.44 6.40
N ILE A 52 -2.87 -8.17 6.43
CA ILE A 52 -3.54 -7.50 5.30
C ILE A 52 -2.58 -7.39 4.10
N ILE A 53 -1.31 -7.03 4.34
CA ILE A 53 -0.30 -6.94 3.28
C ILE A 53 -0.03 -8.31 2.65
N LEU A 54 0.09 -9.36 3.46
CA LEU A 54 0.28 -10.72 2.95
C LEU A 54 -0.88 -11.19 2.06
N ILE A 55 -2.11 -10.93 2.48
CA ILE A 55 -3.32 -11.23 1.69
C ILE A 55 -3.29 -10.48 0.36
N PHE A 56 -2.98 -9.18 0.40
CA PHE A 56 -2.89 -8.37 -0.82
C PHE A 56 -1.87 -8.93 -1.82
N ILE A 57 -0.70 -9.36 -1.34
CA ILE A 57 0.34 -9.96 -2.19
C ILE A 57 -0.14 -11.27 -2.83
N LEU A 58 -0.84 -12.12 -2.06
CA LEU A 58 -1.38 -13.38 -2.56
C LEU A 58 -2.44 -13.13 -3.65
N PHE A 59 -3.35 -12.19 -3.43
CA PHE A 59 -4.38 -11.83 -4.40
C PHE A 59 -3.80 -11.20 -5.68
N ASP A 60 -2.77 -10.35 -5.57
CA ASP A 60 -2.11 -9.75 -6.74
C ASP A 60 -1.41 -10.82 -7.61
N LEU A 61 -0.85 -11.87 -6.98
CA LEU A 61 -0.26 -13.01 -7.68
C LEU A 61 -1.34 -13.84 -8.41
N GLU A 62 -2.49 -14.08 -7.80
CA GLU A 62 -3.62 -14.77 -8.44
C GLU A 62 -4.16 -14.00 -9.66
N LEU A 63 -4.25 -12.67 -9.56
CA LEU A 63 -4.64 -11.82 -10.69
C LEU A 63 -3.60 -11.84 -11.82
N PHE A 64 -2.30 -11.85 -11.48
CA PHE A 64 -1.24 -11.99 -12.48
C PHE A 64 -1.35 -13.31 -13.25
N LEU A 65 -1.62 -14.43 -12.55
CA LEU A 65 -1.86 -15.74 -13.17
C LEU A 65 -3.10 -15.72 -14.09
N PHE A 66 -4.18 -15.07 -13.64
CA PHE A 66 -5.39 -14.91 -14.44
C PHE A 66 -5.13 -14.15 -15.74
N LEU A 67 -4.40 -13.03 -15.67
CA LEU A 67 -4.00 -12.22 -16.84
C LEU A 67 -3.13 -13.03 -17.81
N PHE A 68 -2.13 -13.77 -17.30
CA PHE A 68 -1.25 -14.58 -18.14
C PHE A 68 -2.00 -15.64 -18.94
N ILE A 69 -3.02 -16.25 -18.33
CA ILE A 69 -3.83 -17.28 -18.98
C ILE A 69 -4.83 -16.67 -19.93
N TYR A 70 -5.43 -15.52 -19.59
CA TYR A 70 -6.34 -14.80 -20.46
C TYR A 70 -5.71 -14.41 -21.80
N PHE A 71 -4.45 -13.94 -21.79
CA PHE A 71 -3.74 -13.57 -23.02
C PHE A 71 -3.23 -14.76 -23.83
N ASN A 72 -3.07 -15.93 -23.20
CA ASN A 72 -2.69 -17.16 -23.89
C ASN A 72 -3.96 -17.88 -24.40
N LEU A 73 -4.40 -17.50 -25.59
CA LEU A 73 -5.60 -18.00 -26.29
C LEU A 73 -5.68 -19.54 -26.45
N ASN A 74 -4.56 -20.25 -26.31
CA ASN A 74 -4.48 -21.71 -26.42
C ASN A 74 -4.70 -22.45 -25.09
N LEU A 75 -4.97 -21.75 -23.99
CA LEU A 75 -5.22 -22.38 -22.70
C LEU A 75 -6.70 -22.70 -22.52
N ILE A 76 -6.92 -23.96 -22.16
CA ILE A 76 -8.20 -24.65 -22.07
C ILE A 76 -9.13 -23.88 -21.11
N TYR A 77 -10.36 -23.59 -21.54
CA TYR A 77 -11.41 -22.94 -20.73
C TYR A 77 -11.55 -23.50 -19.30
N TRP A 78 -11.24 -24.78 -19.12
CA TRP A 78 -11.19 -25.46 -17.82
C TRP A 78 -10.16 -24.88 -16.84
N MET A 79 -8.99 -24.46 -17.31
CA MET A 79 -7.95 -23.85 -16.46
C MET A 79 -8.39 -22.48 -15.94
N ILE A 80 -9.02 -21.68 -16.80
CA ILE A 80 -9.59 -20.38 -16.42
C ILE A 80 -10.70 -20.59 -15.38
N PHE A 81 -11.58 -21.58 -15.61
CA PHE A 81 -12.66 -21.90 -14.68
C PHE A 81 -12.14 -22.34 -13.31
N LEU A 82 -11.13 -23.21 -13.27
CA LEU A 82 -10.48 -23.64 -12.02
C LEU A 82 -9.83 -22.48 -11.26
N LEU A 83 -9.19 -21.55 -11.96
CA LEU A 83 -8.60 -20.36 -11.36
C LEU A 83 -9.65 -19.41 -10.78
N ILE A 84 -10.75 -19.18 -11.49
CA ILE A 84 -11.84 -18.35 -10.96
C ILE A 84 -12.40 -18.97 -9.68
N ILE A 85 -12.59 -20.30 -9.65
CA ILE A 85 -13.02 -21.00 -8.43
C ILE A 85 -12.00 -20.84 -7.31
N PHE A 86 -10.71 -20.97 -7.62
CA PHE A 86 -9.64 -20.80 -6.65
C PHE A 86 -9.66 -19.40 -6.01
N ILE A 87 -9.76 -18.35 -6.83
CA ILE A 87 -9.87 -16.95 -6.38
C ILE A 87 -11.12 -16.74 -5.52
N MET A 88 -12.26 -17.31 -5.91
CA MET A 88 -13.49 -17.20 -5.12
C MET A 88 -13.37 -17.90 -3.76
N MET A 89 -12.72 -19.07 -3.72
CA MET A 89 -12.48 -19.80 -2.48
C MET A 89 -11.55 -19.05 -1.53
N THR A 90 -10.45 -18.47 -2.04
CA THR A 90 -9.51 -17.70 -1.24
C THR A 90 -10.18 -16.47 -0.62
N LEU A 91 -10.97 -15.73 -1.40
CA LEU A 91 -11.77 -14.60 -0.91
C LEU A 91 -12.77 -14.98 0.19
N VAL A 92 -13.50 -16.09 0.03
CA VAL A 92 -14.47 -16.56 1.03
C VAL A 92 -13.77 -16.96 2.33
N LEU A 93 -12.61 -17.62 2.24
CA LEU A 93 -11.82 -17.98 3.40
C LEU A 93 -11.34 -16.73 4.16
N GLU A 94 -10.81 -15.74 3.45
CA GLU A 94 -10.36 -14.48 4.04
C GLU A 94 -11.47 -13.75 4.78
N TRP A 95 -12.66 -13.67 4.18
CA TRP A 95 -13.81 -13.05 4.80
C TRP A 95 -14.22 -13.78 6.09
N LYS A 96 -14.24 -15.11 6.07
CA LYS A 96 -14.57 -15.93 7.25
C LYS A 96 -13.56 -15.75 8.39
N TYR A 97 -12.28 -15.53 8.09
CA TYR A 97 -11.26 -15.31 9.12
C TYR A 97 -11.27 -13.92 9.74
N ILE A 98 -12.19 -13.02 9.34
CA ILE A 98 -12.38 -11.68 9.93
C ILE A 98 -11.09 -10.83 9.87
N LYS A 99 -10.08 -11.25 9.08
CA LYS A 99 -8.81 -10.54 8.90
C LYS A 99 -8.99 -9.15 8.26
N LEU A 100 -10.18 -8.89 7.70
CA LEU A 100 -10.60 -7.66 7.04
C LEU A 100 -11.44 -6.74 7.94
N ILE A 101 -11.85 -7.21 9.12
CA ILE A 101 -12.64 -6.40 10.06
C ILE A 101 -11.69 -5.66 11.00
N TRP A 102 -11.77 -4.35 10.87
CA TRP A 102 -11.11 -3.41 11.73
C TRP A 102 -11.97 -3.29 12.99
N PHE A 103 -11.56 -3.95 14.07
CA PHE A 103 -11.99 -3.48 15.39
C PHE A 103 -11.16 -2.24 15.69
N LEU A 104 -11.85 -1.11 15.76
CA LEU A 104 -11.30 0.17 16.20
C LEU A 104 -11.01 0.10 17.70
#